data_AF-A0A1Q7SHZ9-F1
#
_entry.id   AF-A0A1Q7SHZ9-F1
#
_cell.length_a   1.000
_cell.length_b   1.000
_cell.length_c   1.000
_cell.angle_alpha   90.00
_cell.angle_beta   90.00
_cell.angle_gamma   90.00
#
_symmetry.space_group_name_H-M   'P 1'
#
loop_
_entity.id
_entity.type
_entity.pdbx_description
1 polymer ?
#
loop_
_entity_poly.entity_id
_entity_poly.type
_entity_poly.pdbx_seq_one_letter_code
_entity_poly.pdbx_strand_id
1 'polypeptide(L)'
;MIPRLLWRIGAGVPVRPVAPGRSSGIPLLVAGVLVVAAYVIMLPVNAATELPTEGGIPLAFAMALIGLYLCVTGHDAFGHTLGFLVFENGIFALAILATYGLPSIVEAGVFLDVLVVVLIMEGVVAQVRREHASTEEERLRELRG
;
A
#
# COMPACT_ATOMS: atom_id res chain seq x y z
N MET A 1 28.90 -19.18 21.32
CA MET A 1 29.11 -19.40 19.87
C MET A 1 28.26 -18.50 18.96
N ILE A 2 27.24 -17.81 19.50
CA ILE A 2 26.38 -16.86 18.77
C ILE A 2 27.09 -15.53 18.30
N PRO A 3 28.14 -14.99 18.96
CA PRO A 3 28.68 -13.66 18.59
C PRO A 3 29.39 -13.59 17.23
N ARG A 4 30.07 -14.68 16.83
CA ARG A 4 30.85 -14.69 15.57
C ARG A 4 29.98 -14.88 14.34
N LEU A 5 28.77 -15.43 14.51
CA LEU A 5 27.85 -15.66 13.40
C LEU A 5 27.16 -14.35 12.97
N LEU A 6 26.88 -13.46 13.93
CA LEU A 6 26.30 -12.14 13.66
C LEU A 6 27.25 -11.23 12.88
N TRP A 7 28.55 -11.26 13.17
CA TRP A 7 29.55 -10.45 12.47
C TRP A 7 29.69 -10.82 10.97
N ARG A 8 29.46 -12.09 10.61
CA ARG A 8 29.54 -12.55 9.21
C ARG A 8 28.32 -12.15 8.38
N ILE A 9 27.17 -11.93 9.03
CA ILE A 9 25.94 -11.51 8.35
C ILE A 9 25.92 -9.98 8.17
N GLY A 10 26.49 -9.22 9.12
CA GLY A 10 26.55 -7.76 9.04
C GLY A 10 27.53 -7.18 8.00
N ALA A 11 28.47 -7.97 7.49
CA ALA A 11 29.55 -7.48 6.63
C ALA A 11 29.20 -7.43 5.12
N GLY A 12 28.08 -8.02 4.71
CA GLY A 12 27.71 -8.18 3.28
C GLY A 12 26.38 -7.57 2.88
N VAL A 13 25.66 -6.93 3.79
CA VAL A 13 24.39 -6.27 3.47
C VAL A 13 24.71 -4.82 3.11
N PRO A 14 24.72 -4.43 1.83
CA PRO A 14 24.80 -3.03 1.47
C PRO A 14 23.59 -2.35 2.11
N VAL A 15 23.85 -1.51 3.10
CA VAL A 15 22.84 -0.65 3.71
C VAL A 15 22.38 0.27 2.60
N ARG A 16 21.30 -0.10 1.91
CA ARG A 16 20.69 0.74 0.86
C ARG A 16 20.42 2.08 1.51
N PRO A 17 21.11 3.16 1.11
CA PRO A 17 20.82 4.47 1.62
C PRO A 17 19.39 4.78 1.21
N VAL A 18 18.49 4.92 2.17
CA VAL A 18 17.16 5.45 1.92
C VAL A 18 17.41 6.86 1.37
N ALA A 19 17.20 7.05 0.07
CA ALA A 19 17.50 8.31 -0.61
C ALA A 19 16.83 9.47 0.14
N PRO A 20 17.57 10.33 0.85
CA PRO A 20 16.99 11.42 1.62
C PRO A 20 16.69 12.55 0.63
N GLY A 21 15.44 12.66 0.18
CA GLY A 21 15.09 13.68 -0.81
C GLY A 21 13.64 14.15 -0.81
N ARG A 22 12.70 13.41 -0.22
CA ARG A 22 11.30 13.83 -0.11
C ARG A 22 10.94 13.83 1.36
N SER A 23 10.64 15.00 1.93
CA SER A 23 10.31 15.11 3.35
C SER A 23 9.16 14.16 3.67
N SER A 24 9.46 13.10 4.44
CA SER A 24 8.49 12.06 4.83
C SER A 24 7.28 12.64 5.58
N GLY A 25 7.39 13.87 6.09
CA GLY A 25 6.31 14.57 6.81
C GLY A 25 5.15 15.07 5.92
N ILE A 26 5.40 15.45 4.66
CA ILE A 26 4.32 15.99 3.79
C ILE A 26 3.20 14.97 3.54
N PRO A 27 3.47 13.73 3.10
CA PRO A 27 2.39 12.76 2.87
C PRO A 27 1.65 12.40 4.18
N LEU A 28 2.35 12.43 5.32
CA LEU A 28 1.74 12.18 6.62
C LEU A 28 0.77 13.31 7.03
N LEU A 29 1.15 14.57 6.79
CA LEU A 29 0.29 15.72 7.02
C LEU A 29 -0.94 15.69 6.10
N VAL A 30 -0.75 15.38 4.83
CA VAL A 30 -1.85 15.25 3.86
C VAL A 30 -2.81 14.14 4.28
N ALA A 31 -2.29 12.97 4.68
CA ALA A 31 -3.12 11.89 5.20
C ALA A 31 -3.91 12.33 6.45
N GLY A 32 -3.27 13.03 7.39
CA GLY A 32 -3.95 13.58 8.57
C GLY A 32 -5.08 14.56 8.20
N VAL A 33 -4.84 15.46 7.25
CA VAL A 33 -5.86 16.39 6.75
C VAL A 33 -7.01 15.64 6.06
N LEU A 34 -6.71 14.62 5.26
CA LEU A 34 -7.72 13.79 4.60
C LEU A 34 -8.61 13.06 5.62
N VAL A 35 -8.04 12.57 6.72
CA VAL A 35 -8.80 11.95 7.82
C VAL A 35 -9.75 12.98 8.44
N VAL A 36 -9.25 14.16 8.80
CA VAL A 36 -10.11 15.22 9.38
C VAL A 36 -11.21 15.62 8.39
N ALA A 37 -10.88 15.81 7.12
CA ALA A 37 -11.84 16.15 6.08
C ALA A 37 -12.91 15.05 5.92
N ALA A 38 -12.53 13.78 5.93
CA ALA A 38 -13.45 12.66 5.85
C ALA A 38 -14.47 12.67 7.00
N TYR A 39 -14.00 12.89 8.23
CA TYR A 39 -14.86 12.98 9.41
C TYR A 39 -15.81 14.19 9.33
N VAL A 40 -15.31 15.35 8.87
CA VAL A 40 -16.14 16.54 8.70
C VAL A 40 -17.22 16.34 7.63
N ILE A 41 -16.88 15.71 6.51
CA ILE A 41 -17.82 15.44 5.41
C ILE A 41 -18.88 14.40 5.82
N MET A 42 -18.53 13.44 6.67
CA MET A 42 -19.44 12.38 7.13
C MET A 42 -20.29 12.75 8.36
N LEU A 43 -20.02 13.87 9.05
CA LEU A 43 -20.88 14.40 10.13
C LEU A 43 -22.39 14.37 9.83
N PRO A 44 -22.89 14.87 8.67
CA PRO A 44 -24.32 14.84 8.36
C PRO A 44 -24.85 13.42 8.10
N VAL A 45 -24.02 12.51 7.59
CA VAL A 45 -24.38 11.11 7.36
C VAL A 45 -24.56 10.39 8.68
N ASN A 46 -23.64 10.60 9.63
CA ASN A 46 -23.75 10.09 10.99
C ASN A 46 -24.96 10.67 11.73
N ALA A 47 -25.25 11.96 11.55
CA ALA A 47 -26.42 12.59 12.19
C ALA A 47 -27.77 12.09 11.63
N ALA A 48 -27.80 11.59 10.39
CA ALA A 48 -29.00 11.07 9.74
C ALA A 48 -29.23 9.56 10.00
N THR A 49 -28.26 8.87 10.61
CA THR A 49 -28.31 7.42 10.79
C THR A 49 -28.07 7.05 12.26
N GLU A 50 -29.07 6.46 12.93
CA GLU A 50 -28.94 5.88 14.27
C GLU A 50 -28.16 4.55 14.23
N LEU A 51 -27.00 4.56 13.56
CA LEU A 51 -26.15 3.39 13.38
C LEU A 51 -25.24 3.20 14.61
N PRO A 52 -25.18 2.02 15.24
CA PRO A 52 -24.25 1.71 16.34
C PRO A 52 -22.76 1.78 15.94
N THR A 53 -22.47 2.01 14.66
CA THR A 53 -21.14 2.10 14.04
C THR A 53 -20.68 3.56 13.86
N GLU A 54 -20.90 4.41 14.86
CA GLU A 54 -20.63 5.87 14.83
C GLU A 54 -19.24 6.26 14.28
N GLY A 55 -18.22 5.40 14.41
CA GLY A 55 -16.86 5.68 13.94
C GLY A 55 -16.44 4.98 12.65
N GLY A 56 -17.16 3.96 12.20
CA GLY A 56 -16.67 3.07 11.15
C GLY A 56 -16.78 3.64 9.74
N ILE A 57 -17.90 4.28 9.42
CA ILE A 57 -18.19 4.85 8.10
C ILE A 57 -17.20 5.99 7.75
N PRO A 58 -16.95 6.98 8.63
CA PRO A 58 -15.97 8.03 8.36
C PRO A 58 -14.54 7.49 8.21
N LEU A 59 -14.19 6.44 8.96
CA LEU A 59 -12.88 5.80 8.89
C LEU A 59 -12.67 5.09 7.55
N ALA A 60 -13.65 4.31 7.10
CA ALA A 60 -13.61 3.66 5.78
C ALA A 60 -13.53 4.68 4.65
N PHE A 61 -14.27 5.79 4.77
CA PHE A 61 -14.20 6.90 3.81
C PHE A 61 -12.83 7.58 3.80
N ALA A 62 -12.22 7.81 4.98
CA ALA A 62 -10.86 8.33 5.08
C ALA A 62 -9.85 7.39 4.42
N MET A 63 -9.98 6.07 4.64
CA MET A 63 -9.13 5.06 4.02
C MET A 63 -9.23 5.11 2.49
N ALA A 64 -10.43 5.25 1.94
CA ALA A 64 -10.63 5.43 0.51
C ALA A 64 -9.89 6.69 0.01
N LEU A 65 -10.09 7.85 0.64
CA LEU A 65 -9.43 9.09 0.24
C LEU A 65 -7.88 9.01 0.30
N ILE A 66 -7.34 8.33 1.32
CA ILE A 66 -5.90 8.08 1.43
C ILE A 66 -5.41 7.20 0.29
N GLY A 67 -6.12 6.11 -0.02
CA GLY A 67 -5.79 5.25 -1.16
C GLY A 67 -5.81 6.01 -2.49
N LEU A 68 -6.80 6.88 -2.68
CA LEU A 68 -6.88 7.74 -3.87
C LEU A 68 -5.70 8.71 -3.95
N TYR A 69 -5.30 9.31 -2.83
CA TYR A 69 -4.09 10.14 -2.77
C TYR A 69 -2.83 9.34 -3.14
N LEU A 70 -2.71 8.10 -2.65
CA LEU A 70 -1.59 7.22 -2.99
C LEU A 70 -1.58 6.82 -4.47
N CYS A 71 -2.75 6.60 -5.08
CA CYS A 71 -2.86 6.41 -6.54
C CYS A 71 -2.32 7.61 -7.30
N VAL A 72 -2.73 8.81 -6.93
CA VAL A 72 -2.37 10.04 -7.67
C VAL A 72 -0.90 10.42 -7.47
N THR A 73 -0.34 10.14 -6.29
CA THR A 73 1.06 10.49 -5.95
C THR A 73 2.05 9.35 -6.21
N GLY A 74 1.58 8.19 -6.66
CA GLY A 74 2.42 7.07 -7.05
C GLY A 74 3.40 7.48 -8.15
N HIS A 75 4.69 7.20 -7.95
CA HIS A 75 5.72 7.46 -8.97
C HIS A 75 6.02 6.24 -9.84
N ASP A 76 5.79 5.04 -9.29
CA ASP A 76 6.06 3.75 -9.95
C ASP A 76 4.76 2.95 -10.09
N ALA A 77 4.74 1.95 -10.98
CA ALA A 77 3.60 1.06 -11.18
C ALA A 77 3.14 0.39 -9.87
N PHE A 78 4.10 0.00 -9.01
CA PHE A 78 3.80 -0.55 -7.68
C PHE A 78 3.08 0.42 -6.76
N GLY A 79 3.47 1.71 -6.77
CA GLY A 79 2.83 2.72 -5.94
C GLY A 79 1.39 2.97 -6.36
N HIS A 80 1.14 2.98 -7.67
CA HIS A 80 -0.22 3.07 -8.22
C HIS A 80 -1.07 1.86 -7.84
N THR A 81 -0.54 0.64 -7.96
CA THR A 81 -1.24 -0.60 -7.57
C THR A 81 -1.56 -0.62 -6.07
N LEU A 82 -0.60 -0.25 -5.21
CA LEU A 82 -0.81 -0.18 -3.76
C LEU A 82 -1.86 0.87 -3.39
N GLY A 83 -1.81 2.06 -4.00
CA GLY A 83 -2.81 3.09 -3.79
C GLY A 83 -4.20 2.62 -4.20
N PHE A 84 -4.30 1.91 -5.32
CA PHE A 84 -5.57 1.42 -5.86
C PHE A 84 -6.19 0.39 -4.91
N LEU A 85 -5.38 -0.55 -4.41
CA LEU A 85 -5.79 -1.52 -3.41
C LEU A 85 -6.31 -0.86 -2.13
N VAL A 86 -5.61 0.15 -1.60
CA VAL A 86 -6.05 0.85 -0.38
C VAL A 86 -7.36 1.61 -0.61
N PHE A 87 -7.49 2.26 -1.77
CA PHE A 87 -8.70 3.00 -2.14
C PHE A 87 -9.90 2.06 -2.19
N GLU A 88 -9.73 0.98 -2.93
CA GLU A 88 -10.74 -0.02 -3.18
C GLU A 88 -11.19 -0.72 -1.88
N ASN A 89 -10.24 -1.14 -1.04
CA ASN A 89 -10.54 -1.68 0.30
C ASN A 89 -11.32 -0.68 1.18
N GLY A 90 -11.01 0.61 1.07
CA GLY A 90 -11.77 1.67 1.76
C GLY A 90 -13.22 1.76 1.28
N ILE A 91 -13.45 1.65 -0.04
CA ILE A 91 -14.81 1.62 -0.62
C ILE A 91 -15.56 0.35 -0.25
N PHE A 92 -14.91 -0.82 -0.26
CA PHE A 92 -15.53 -2.07 0.19
C PHE A 92 -15.95 -2.01 1.65
N ALA A 93 -15.07 -1.53 2.53
CA ALA A 93 -15.41 -1.32 3.93
C ALA A 93 -16.58 -0.35 4.06
N LEU A 94 -16.55 0.78 3.33
CA LEU A 94 -17.62 1.77 3.35
C LEU A 94 -18.97 1.16 2.93
N ALA A 95 -18.97 0.36 1.87
CA ALA A 95 -20.15 -0.33 1.37
C ALA A 95 -20.68 -1.35 2.38
N ILE A 96 -19.82 -2.21 2.95
CA ILE A 96 -20.21 -3.18 3.99
C ILE A 96 -20.85 -2.48 5.18
N LEU A 97 -20.26 -1.38 5.64
CA LEU A 97 -20.76 -0.61 6.77
C LEU A 97 -22.07 0.12 6.45
N ALA A 98 -22.22 0.64 5.23
CA ALA A 98 -23.43 1.35 4.79
C ALA A 98 -24.60 0.40 4.47
N THR A 99 -24.32 -0.81 3.99
CA THR A 99 -25.34 -1.77 3.54
C THR A 99 -25.47 -3.01 4.41
N TYR A 100 -24.87 -3.04 5.60
CA TYR A 100 -24.89 -4.19 6.51
C TYR A 100 -24.46 -5.52 5.87
N GLY A 101 -23.38 -5.51 5.09
CA GLY A 101 -22.74 -6.74 4.61
C GLY A 101 -23.54 -7.53 3.56
N LEU A 102 -24.10 -6.84 2.55
CA LEU A 102 -24.65 -7.51 1.37
C LEU A 102 -23.60 -8.50 0.78
N PRO A 103 -23.93 -9.79 0.64
CA PRO A 103 -22.95 -10.82 0.24
C PRO A 103 -22.30 -10.54 -1.13
N SER A 104 -23.04 -9.96 -2.06
CA SER A 104 -22.57 -9.67 -3.42
C SER A 104 -21.41 -8.67 -3.48
N ILE A 105 -21.34 -7.74 -2.52
CA ILE A 105 -20.25 -6.76 -2.44
C ILE A 105 -18.97 -7.43 -1.95
N VAL A 106 -19.08 -8.37 -1.00
CA VAL A 106 -17.94 -9.15 -0.50
C VAL A 106 -17.32 -9.97 -1.63
N GLU A 107 -18.16 -10.61 -2.46
CA GLU A 107 -17.68 -11.40 -3.60
C GLU A 107 -16.86 -10.55 -4.58
N ALA A 108 -17.35 -9.36 -4.96
CA ALA A 108 -16.62 -8.46 -5.85
C ALA A 108 -15.25 -8.02 -5.29
N GLY A 109 -15.15 -7.80 -3.98
CA GLY A 109 -13.89 -7.45 -3.32
C GLY A 109 -12.88 -8.60 -3.35
N VAL A 110 -13.34 -9.83 -3.13
CA VAL A 110 -12.47 -11.01 -3.25
C VAL A 110 -11.92 -11.15 -4.67
N PHE A 111 -12.74 -10.89 -5.70
CA PHE A 111 -12.28 -10.99 -7.10
C PHE A 111 -11.14 -10.05 -7.44
N LEU A 112 -11.13 -8.82 -6.92
CA LEU A 112 -10.03 -7.91 -7.22
C LEU A 112 -8.92 -7.85 -6.17
N ASP A 113 -9.10 -8.41 -4.98
CA ASP A 113 -7.96 -8.84 -4.15
C ASP A 113 -7.09 -9.87 -4.90
N VAL A 114 -7.73 -10.84 -5.59
CA VAL A 114 -7.02 -11.77 -6.48
C VAL A 114 -6.32 -11.05 -7.64
N LEU A 115 -6.95 -10.05 -8.26
CA LEU A 115 -6.32 -9.23 -9.30
C LEU A 115 -5.07 -8.53 -8.75
N VAL A 116 -5.13 -8.00 -7.54
CA VAL A 116 -4.00 -7.32 -6.90
C VAL A 116 -2.87 -8.30 -6.56
N VAL A 117 -3.18 -9.50 -6.09
CA VAL A 117 -2.17 -10.56 -5.92
C VAL A 117 -1.41 -10.81 -7.22
N VAL A 118 -2.10 -10.86 -8.36
CA VAL A 118 -1.47 -11.00 -9.68
C VAL A 118 -0.58 -9.79 -10.00
N LEU A 119 -1.06 -8.56 -9.78
CA LEU A 119 -0.27 -7.34 -10.04
C LEU A 119 0.98 -7.24 -9.17
N ILE A 120 0.88 -7.62 -7.89
CA ILE A 120 2.03 -7.69 -6.98
C ILE A 120 3.00 -8.76 -7.47
N MET A 121 2.51 -9.93 -7.88
CA MET A 121 3.35 -11.03 -8.37
C MET A 121 4.11 -10.63 -9.64
N GLU A 122 3.45 -10.00 -10.61
CA GLU A 122 4.07 -9.43 -11.81
C GLU A 122 5.21 -8.46 -11.45
N GLY A 123 4.95 -7.58 -10.49
CA GLY A 123 5.96 -6.68 -9.97
C GLY A 123 7.16 -7.41 -9.36
N VAL A 124 6.92 -8.34 -8.44
CA VAL A 124 7.99 -9.12 -7.78
C VAL A 124 8.80 -9.90 -8.82
N VAL A 125 8.15 -10.51 -9.81
CA VAL A 125 8.81 -11.19 -10.91
C VAL A 125 9.68 -10.23 -11.72
N ALA A 126 9.20 -9.02 -12.02
CA ALA A 126 9.98 -8.00 -12.70
C ALA A 126 11.23 -7.59 -11.90
N GLN A 127 11.13 -7.50 -10.57
CA GLN A 127 12.27 -7.22 -9.70
C GLN A 127 13.29 -8.37 -9.69
N VAL A 128 12.81 -9.61 -9.54
CA VAL A 128 13.67 -10.81 -9.59
C VAL A 128 14.43 -10.85 -10.93
N ARG A 129 13.76 -10.62 -12.06
CA ARG A 129 14.42 -10.56 -13.38
C ARG A 129 15.53 -9.51 -13.45
N ARG A 130 15.34 -8.34 -12.82
CA ARG A 130 16.36 -7.28 -12.78
C ARG A 130 17.58 -7.68 -11.95
N GLU A 131 17.37 -8.30 -10.78
CA GLU A 131 18.46 -8.76 -9.91
C GLU A 131 19.26 -9.90 -10.55
N HIS A 132 18.59 -10.83 -11.22
CA HIS A 132 19.24 -11.90 -11.99
C HIS A 132 20.06 -11.37 -13.16
N ALA A 133 19.54 -10.40 -13.93
CA ALA A 133 20.27 -9.78 -15.04
C ALA A 133 21.54 -9.05 -14.56
N SER A 134 21.49 -8.36 -13.41
CA SER A 134 22.69 -7.72 -12.85
C SER A 134 23.75 -8.73 -12.39
N THR A 135 23.35 -9.92 -11.96
CA THR A 135 24.28 -10.96 -11.46
C THR A 135 25.06 -11.62 -12.61
N GLU A 136 24.43 -11.79 -13.78
CA GLU A 136 25.09 -12.36 -14.96
C GLU A 136 26.14 -11.40 -15.56
N GLU A 137 25.86 -10.09 -15.60
CA GLU A 137 26.84 -9.10 -16.10
C GLU A 137 28.10 -9.01 -15.23
N GLU A 138 27.98 -9.12 -13.90
CA GLU A 138 29.12 -9.10 -12.99
C GLU A 138 30.01 -10.34 -13.17
N ARG A 139 29.41 -11.54 -13.30
CA ARG A 139 30.14 -12.78 -13.59
C ARG A 139 30.84 -12.77 -14.95
N LEU A 140 30.24 -12.17 -15.97
CA LEU A 140 30.85 -12.07 -17.30
C LEU A 140 32.03 -11.09 -17.33
N ARG A 141 32.06 -10.08 -16.44
CA ARG A 141 33.21 -9.19 -16.27
C ARG A 141 34.38 -9.85 -15.55
N GLU A 142 34.13 -10.72 -14.57
CA GLU A 142 35.19 -11.47 -13.87
C GLU A 142 35.91 -12.50 -14.76
N LEU A 143 35.24 -13.08 -15.76
CA LEU A 143 35.85 -14.08 -16.65
C LEU A 143 36.67 -13.47 -17.80
N ARG A 144 36.70 -12.14 -17.92
CA ARG A 144 37.38 -11.41 -19.01
C ARG A 144 38.62 -10.65 -18.55
N GLY A 145 38.98 -10.73 -17.27
CA GLY A 145 40.24 -10.25 -16.69
C GLY A 145 41.12 -11.42 -16.24
#